data_AF-A0A6B1F8Z6-F1
#
_entry.id   AF-A0A6B1F8Z6-F1
#
_cell.length_a   1.000
_cell.length_b   1.000
_cell.length_c   1.000
_cell.angle_alpha   90.00
_cell.angle_beta   90.00
_cell.angle_gamma   90.00
#
_symmetry.space_group_name_H-M   'P 1'
#
loop_
_entity.id
_entity.type
_entity.pdbx_description
1 polymer ?
#
loop_
_entity_poly.entity_id
_entity_poly.type
_entity_poly.pdbx_seq_one_letter_code
_entity_poly.pdbx_strand_id
1 'polypeptide(L)'
;MGGENLSSSGLGEPEQWGLPKNVRLGVFLDLIALTAIGLLPHNLDLVVDVNNPNDSNDGFYTDIGIEYTYIHQTAIDYMLGFSLRAGQRKRSGSISGANTLGIGVLLKTHGIGLKVDYTSKFFKSVFDERVHILSVAFDF
;
A
#
# COMPACT_ATOMS: atom_id res chain seq x y z
N MET A 1 -7.93 -27.98 -51.90
CA MET A 1 -7.54 -28.34 -50.52
C MET A 1 -6.08 -27.96 -50.36
N GLY A 2 -5.81 -26.73 -49.93
CA GLY A 2 -4.45 -26.25 -49.67
C GLY A 2 -4.12 -26.49 -48.21
N GLY A 3 -3.16 -27.37 -47.92
CA GLY A 3 -2.63 -27.52 -46.58
C GLY A 3 -1.74 -26.33 -46.27
N GLU A 4 -2.16 -25.48 -45.34
CA GLU A 4 -1.32 -24.41 -44.83
C GLU A 4 -0.18 -25.01 -44.00
N ASN A 5 1.03 -24.60 -44.35
CA ASN A 5 2.27 -25.07 -43.79
C ASN A 5 2.51 -24.32 -42.47
N LEU A 6 2.20 -24.94 -41.33
CA LEU A 6 2.35 -24.37 -39.98
C LEU A 6 3.81 -24.28 -39.50
N SER A 7 4.79 -24.46 -40.40
CA SER A 7 6.22 -24.51 -40.04
C SER A 7 6.94 -23.15 -40.09
N SER A 8 6.24 -22.04 -40.35
CA SER A 8 6.82 -20.69 -40.39
C SER A 8 6.48 -19.80 -39.19
N SER A 9 5.63 -20.23 -38.26
CA SER A 9 5.51 -19.56 -36.95
C SER A 9 6.64 -20.05 -36.06
N GLY A 10 7.80 -19.42 -36.24
CA GLY A 10 9.03 -19.69 -35.53
C GLY A 10 8.81 -19.87 -34.03
N LEU A 11 9.24 -21.04 -33.58
CA LEU A 11 9.75 -21.34 -32.25
C LEU A 11 10.20 -20.09 -31.48
N GLY A 12 9.47 -19.81 -30.39
CA GLY A 12 9.99 -19.21 -29.17
C GLY A 12 10.71 -17.87 -29.30
N GLU A 13 9.96 -16.78 -29.30
CA GLU A 13 10.40 -15.70 -28.44
C GLU A 13 10.08 -16.15 -27.01
N PRO A 14 11.06 -16.35 -26.12
CA PRO A 14 10.74 -16.38 -24.71
C PRO A 14 10.14 -15.00 -24.43
N GLU A 15 8.83 -14.94 -24.14
CA GLU A 15 8.27 -13.79 -23.44
C GLU A 15 9.21 -13.57 -22.26
N GLN A 16 10.01 -12.51 -22.33
CA GLN A 16 10.87 -12.15 -21.23
C GLN A 16 9.89 -11.84 -20.10
N TRP A 17 9.82 -12.75 -19.13
CA TRP A 17 9.34 -12.47 -17.79
C TRP A 17 10.33 -11.49 -17.16
N GLY A 18 10.46 -10.31 -17.77
CA GLY A 18 11.28 -9.21 -17.32
C GLY A 18 10.55 -8.59 -16.14
N LEU A 19 11.27 -8.40 -15.04
CA LEU A 19 10.73 -7.60 -13.95
C LEU A 19 10.49 -6.19 -14.49
N PRO A 20 9.27 -5.65 -14.40
CA PRO A 20 8.98 -4.32 -14.91
C PRO A 20 9.87 -3.32 -14.16
N LYS A 21 10.62 -2.53 -14.92
CA LYS A 21 11.40 -1.42 -14.36
C LYS A 21 10.43 -0.41 -13.77
N ASN A 22 10.61 -0.04 -12.51
CA ASN A 22 9.73 0.91 -11.84
C ASN A 22 10.56 2.01 -11.19
N VAL A 23 10.22 3.26 -11.48
CA VAL A 23 10.77 4.42 -10.78
C VAL A 23 9.70 4.95 -9.83
N ARG A 24 10.02 5.05 -8.54
CA ARG A 24 9.14 5.62 -7.52
C ARG A 24 9.82 6.79 -6.83
N LEU A 25 9.11 7.91 -6.74
CA LEU A 25 9.48 9.06 -5.94
C LEU A 25 8.39 9.28 -4.90
N GLY A 26 8.79 9.40 -3.63
CA GLY A 26 7.87 9.51 -2.50
C GLY A 26 8.25 10.62 -1.55
N VAL A 27 7.23 11.22 -0.94
CA VAL A 27 7.36 12.17 0.17
C VAL A 27 6.55 11.65 1.34
N PHE A 28 7.14 11.68 2.53
CA PHE A 28 6.52 11.34 3.81
C PHE A 28 6.58 12.56 4.72
N LEU A 29 5.45 12.92 5.33
CA LEU A 29 5.32 14.06 6.24
C LEU A 29 4.59 13.65 7.51
N ASP A 30 5.21 13.85 8.66
CA ASP A 30 4.52 13.82 9.95
C ASP A 30 3.89 15.19 10.19
N LEU A 31 2.57 15.27 10.04
CA LEU A 31 1.81 16.51 10.15
C LEU A 31 1.71 17.03 11.59
N ILE A 32 1.78 16.16 12.59
CA ILE A 32 1.72 16.58 14.00
C ILE A 32 3.08 17.14 14.42
N ALA A 33 4.19 16.49 14.05
CA ALA A 33 5.52 17.01 14.33
C ALA A 33 5.74 18.42 13.74
N LEU A 34 5.11 18.75 12.60
CA LEU A 34 5.15 20.09 12.01
C LEU A 34 4.43 21.17 12.83
N THR A 35 3.55 20.80 13.76
CA THR A 35 2.71 21.76 14.52
C THR A 35 3.36 22.32 15.79
N ALA A 36 4.62 21.97 16.11
CA ALA A 36 5.36 22.42 17.31
C ALA A 36 4.65 22.15 18.66
N ILE A 37 3.55 21.40 18.64
CA ILE A 37 2.92 20.83 19.83
C ILE A 37 3.81 19.63 20.19
N GLY A 38 4.26 19.54 21.45
CA GLY A 38 5.22 18.52 21.90
C GLY A 38 4.79 17.08 21.61
N LEU A 39 5.63 16.09 21.94
CA LEU A 39 5.36 14.66 21.73
C LEU A 39 4.01 14.27 22.35
N LEU A 40 2.98 14.20 21.51
CA LEU A 40 1.67 13.69 21.85
C LEU A 40 1.66 12.18 21.56
N PRO A 41 0.79 11.41 22.23
CA PRO A 41 0.59 10.00 21.91
C PRO A 41 -0.07 9.79 20.53
N HIS A 42 -0.21 10.85 19.71
CA HIS A 42 -0.90 10.85 18.42
C HIS A 42 0.07 11.29 17.33
N ASN A 43 0.11 10.54 16.24
CA ASN A 43 0.83 10.86 15.01
C ASN A 43 -0.17 10.92 13.83
N LEU A 44 0.10 11.81 12.88
CA LEU A 44 -0.67 11.91 11.64
C LEU A 44 0.29 12.00 10.47
N ASP A 45 0.46 10.89 9.77
CA ASP A 45 1.42 10.75 8.69
C ASP A 45 0.72 10.88 7.33
N LEU A 46 1.27 11.71 6.46
CA LEU A 46 0.86 11.88 5.07
C LEU A 46 1.95 11.33 4.15
N VAL A 47 1.56 10.46 3.22
CA VAL A 47 2.43 9.90 2.20
C VAL A 47 1.90 10.27 0.83
N VAL A 48 2.78 10.75 -0.04
CA VAL A 48 2.49 10.98 -1.45
C VAL A 48 3.59 10.34 -2.27
N ASP A 49 3.24 9.41 -3.14
CA ASP A 49 4.15 8.76 -4.07
C ASP A 49 3.71 8.96 -5.51
N VAL A 50 4.68 9.08 -6.39
CA VAL A 50 4.50 9.00 -7.84
C VAL A 50 5.35 7.85 -8.35
N ASN A 51 4.72 6.92 -9.05
CA ASN A 51 5.37 5.75 -9.62
C ASN A 51 5.17 5.66 -11.13
N ASN A 52 6.25 5.34 -11.84
CA ASN A 52 6.29 5.13 -13.28
C ASN A 52 6.79 3.71 -13.59
N PRO A 53 5.89 2.76 -13.89
CA PRO A 53 6.29 1.49 -14.46
C PRO A 53 6.77 1.74 -15.91
N ASN A 54 8.08 1.75 -16.10
CA ASN A 54 8.75 2.10 -17.35
C ASN A 54 8.50 1.08 -18.48
N ASP A 55 7.92 -0.09 -18.16
CA ASP A 55 7.66 -1.18 -19.11
C ASP A 55 6.20 -1.29 -19.56
N SER A 56 5.31 -0.44 -19.04
CA SER A 56 3.93 -0.41 -19.51
C SER A 56 3.57 0.96 -20.09
N ASN A 57 2.80 0.96 -21.18
CA ASN A 57 2.15 2.17 -21.70
C ASN A 57 1.12 2.76 -20.71
N ASP A 58 1.16 2.36 -19.43
CA ASP A 58 0.17 2.73 -18.44
C ASP A 58 0.38 4.13 -17.84
N GLY A 59 1.54 4.73 -18.06
CA GLY A 59 1.86 6.07 -17.57
C GLY A 59 2.04 6.13 -16.06
N PHE A 60 2.02 7.35 -15.52
CA PHE A 60 2.30 7.59 -14.11
C PHE A 60 1.09 7.29 -13.22
N TYR A 61 1.37 6.68 -12.07
CA TYR A 61 0.43 6.51 -10.99
C TYR A 61 0.83 7.44 -9.83
N THR A 62 -0.18 7.94 -9.12
CA THR A 62 -0.01 8.74 -7.92
C THR A 62 -0.75 8.06 -6.78
N ASP A 63 -0.03 7.76 -5.72
CA ASP A 63 -0.55 7.22 -4.48
C ASP A 63 -0.55 8.32 -3.42
N ILE A 64 -1.67 8.50 -2.74
CA ILE A 64 -1.79 9.38 -1.59
C ILE A 64 -2.34 8.54 -0.45
N GLY A 65 -1.65 8.55 0.68
CA GLY A 65 -2.03 7.82 1.88
C GLY A 65 -1.96 8.71 3.10
N ILE A 66 -2.87 8.49 4.04
CA ILE A 66 -2.84 9.11 5.36
C ILE A 66 -2.98 8.02 6.42
N GLU A 67 -2.20 8.14 7.48
CA GLU A 67 -2.24 7.26 8.64
C GLU A 67 -2.36 8.11 9.90
N TYR A 68 -3.37 7.82 10.71
CA TYR A 68 -3.47 8.32 12.06
C TYR A 68 -3.12 7.20 13.03
N THR A 69 -2.16 7.45 13.91
CA THR A 69 -1.71 6.46 14.88
C THR A 69 -1.78 7.04 16.28
N TYR A 70 -2.36 6.28 17.20
CA TYR A 70 -2.39 6.58 18.63
C TYR A 70 -1.64 5.50 19.39
N ILE A 71 -0.67 5.88 20.22
CA ILE A 71 0.09 4.96 21.06
C ILE A 71 0.01 5.42 22.50
N HIS A 72 -0.62 4.61 23.34
CA HIS A 72 -0.62 4.78 24.78
C HIS A 72 0.42 3.83 25.39
N GLN A 73 1.46 4.40 26.00
CA GLN A 73 2.45 3.66 26.76
C GLN A 73 2.29 3.96 28.25
N THR A 74 2.14 2.92 29.05
CA THR A 74 2.13 3.02 30.51
C THR A 74 3.56 2.84 31.06
N ALA A 75 3.85 3.39 32.23
CA ALA A 75 5.16 3.31 32.91
C ALA A 75 5.62 1.87 33.28
N ILE A 76 4.81 0.84 33.00
CA ILE A 76 5.05 -0.55 33.36
C ILE A 76 5.14 -1.41 32.06
N ASP A 77 5.84 -0.92 31.04
CA ASP A 77 6.09 -1.60 29.74
C ASP A 77 4.85 -2.17 28.99
N TYR A 78 3.65 -1.67 29.33
CA TYR A 78 2.44 -1.94 28.57
C TYR A 78 2.26 -0.86 27.50
N MET A 79 2.06 -1.30 26.27
CA MET A 79 1.76 -0.42 25.14
C MET A 79 0.49 -0.87 24.43
N LEU A 80 -0.43 0.05 24.23
CA LEU A 80 -1.62 -0.13 23.41
C LEU A 80 -1.59 0.90 22.28
N GLY A 81 -1.58 0.43 21.04
CA GLY A 81 -1.58 1.25 19.85
C GLY A 81 -2.79 0.99 18.97
N PHE A 82 -3.28 2.03 18.31
CA PHE A 82 -4.30 1.96 17.27
C PHE A 82 -3.82 2.74 16.05
N SER A 83 -4.06 2.21 14.85
CA SER A 83 -3.77 2.90 13.60
C SER A 83 -5.00 2.89 12.70
N LEU A 84 -5.31 4.01 12.08
CA LEU A 84 -6.33 4.16 11.04
C LEU A 84 -5.65 4.65 9.76
N ARG A 85 -5.87 3.94 8.66
CA ARG A 85 -5.22 4.18 7.37
C ARG A 85 -6.26 4.42 6.30
N ALA A 86 -6.04 5.43 5.47
CA ALA A 86 -6.82 5.64 4.26
C ALA A 86 -5.88 6.02 3.12
N GLY A 87 -6.18 5.57 1.91
CA GLY A 87 -5.36 5.90 0.76
C GLY A 87 -6.09 5.79 -0.55
N GLN A 88 -5.54 6.44 -1.56
CA GLN A 88 -6.07 6.48 -2.90
C GLN A 88 -4.93 6.37 -3.91
N ARG A 89 -5.10 5.47 -4.87
CA ARG A 89 -4.28 5.35 -6.07
C ARG A 89 -5.03 5.93 -7.25
N LYS A 90 -4.43 6.89 -7.95
CA LYS A 90 -4.90 7.40 -9.24
C LYS A 90 -3.91 7.12 -10.33
N ARG A 91 -4.42 6.91 -11.54
CA ARG A 91 -3.62 6.86 -12.77
C ARG A 91 -3.81 8.17 -13.53
N SER A 92 -2.74 8.72 -14.07
CA SER A 92 -2.81 9.92 -14.92
C SER A 92 -3.72 9.67 -16.13
N GLY A 93 -4.73 10.51 -16.34
CA GLY A 93 -5.67 10.41 -17.46
C GLY A 93 -6.77 9.35 -17.34
N SER A 94 -6.93 8.68 -16.19
CA SER A 94 -8.02 7.72 -15.96
C SER A 94 -8.94 8.15 -14.82
N ILE A 95 -10.24 7.86 -14.97
CA ILE A 95 -11.27 8.02 -13.92
C ILE A 95 -11.25 6.81 -12.95
N SER A 96 -10.63 5.70 -13.36
CA SER A 96 -10.48 4.51 -12.53
C SER A 96 -9.32 4.68 -11.55
N GLY A 97 -9.58 4.34 -10.30
CA GLY A 97 -8.63 4.40 -9.19
C GLY A 97 -8.96 3.33 -8.16
N ALA A 98 -8.04 3.13 -7.23
CA ALA A 98 -8.24 2.23 -6.11
C ALA A 98 -8.24 3.01 -4.80
N ASN A 99 -9.23 2.79 -3.96
CA ASN A 99 -9.25 3.33 -2.60
C ASN A 99 -8.88 2.22 -1.61
N THR A 100 -8.19 2.58 -0.55
CA THR A 100 -7.75 1.64 0.49
C THR A 100 -8.14 2.19 1.84
N LEU A 101 -8.68 1.34 2.71
CA LEU A 101 -8.96 1.64 4.10
C LEU A 101 -8.31 0.56 4.95
N GLY A 102 -7.71 0.94 6.07
CA GLY A 102 -7.06 0.00 6.98
C GLY A 102 -7.23 0.41 8.42
N ILE A 103 -7.22 -0.59 9.29
CA ILE A 103 -7.20 -0.41 10.74
C ILE A 103 -6.13 -1.35 11.30
N GLY A 104 -5.53 -0.97 12.41
CA GLY A 104 -4.52 -1.77 13.08
C GLY A 104 -4.58 -1.58 14.59
N VAL A 105 -4.24 -2.64 15.31
CA VAL A 105 -4.12 -2.65 16.77
C VAL A 105 -2.77 -3.24 17.13
N LEU A 106 -2.09 -2.60 18.07
CA LEU A 106 -0.83 -3.03 18.63
C LEU A 106 -1.00 -3.23 20.13
N LEU A 107 -0.61 -4.39 20.64
CA LEU A 107 -0.61 -4.74 22.05
C LEU A 107 0.80 -5.19 22.39
N LYS A 108 1.48 -4.49 23.29
CA LYS A 108 2.76 -4.94 23.84
C LYS A 108 2.64 -5.08 25.35
N THR A 109 3.00 -6.25 25.84
CA THR A 109 3.12 -6.58 27.26
C THR A 109 4.58 -6.94 27.54
N HIS A 110 4.92 -7.19 28.81
CA HIS A 110 6.27 -7.57 29.22
C HIS A 110 6.77 -8.81 28.45
N GLY A 111 7.59 -8.56 27.42
CA GLY A 111 8.26 -9.58 26.60
C GLY A 111 7.45 -10.13 25.42
N ILE A 112 6.22 -9.66 25.16
CA ILE A 112 5.46 -10.10 23.97
C ILE A 112 4.71 -8.91 23.36
N GLY A 113 4.92 -8.68 22.07
CA GLY A 113 4.12 -7.81 21.23
C GLY A 113 3.23 -8.61 20.29
N LEU A 114 1.99 -8.16 20.10
CA LEU A 114 1.03 -8.63 19.12
C LEU A 114 0.55 -7.43 18.31
N LYS A 115 0.68 -7.52 16.98
CA LYS A 115 0.12 -6.56 16.04
C LYS A 115 -0.90 -7.26 15.15
N VAL A 116 -2.09 -6.67 15.02
CA VAL A 116 -3.13 -7.13 14.11
C VAL A 116 -3.48 -5.97 13.18
N ASP A 117 -3.38 -6.19 11.88
CA ASP A 117 -3.66 -5.21 10.84
C ASP A 117 -4.70 -5.77 9.87
N TYR A 118 -5.72 -4.97 9.57
CA TYR A 118 -6.71 -5.27 8.55
C TYR A 118 -6.69 -4.16 7.49
N THR A 119 -6.80 -4.54 6.22
CA THR A 119 -6.82 -3.59 5.09
C THR A 119 -7.81 -4.07 4.03
N SER A 120 -8.64 -3.15 3.57
CA SER A 120 -9.61 -3.36 2.51
C SER A 120 -9.28 -2.43 1.34
N LYS A 121 -9.11 -2.99 0.16
CA LYS A 121 -8.83 -2.26 -1.08
C LYS A 121 -9.97 -2.44 -2.07
N PHE A 122 -10.39 -1.32 -2.64
CA PHE A 122 -11.58 -1.20 -3.47
C PHE A 122 -11.13 -0.73 -4.84
N PHE A 123 -11.42 -1.49 -5.88
CA PHE A 123 -11.06 -1.12 -7.26
C PHE A 123 -12.31 -0.63 -7.98
N LYS A 124 -12.27 0.60 -8.49
CA LYS A 124 -13.37 1.13 -9.29
C LYS A 124 -13.29 0.54 -10.70
N SER A 125 -13.79 -0.68 -10.84
CA SER A 125 -13.89 -1.50 -12.04
C SER A 125 -15.37 -1.74 -12.39
N VAL A 126 -15.64 -2.28 -13.58
CA VAL A 126 -16.99 -2.70 -14.03
C VAL A 126 -17.60 -3.77 -13.10
N PHE A 127 -16.75 -4.48 -12.35
CA PHE A 127 -17.14 -5.39 -11.28
C PHE A 127 -16.61 -4.79 -9.96
N ASP A 128 -17.47 -4.70 -8.94
CA ASP A 128 -17.16 -4.10 -7.64
C ASP A 128 -16.25 -5.04 -6.82
N GLU A 129 -14.98 -5.09 -7.21
CA GLU A 129 -13.99 -5.98 -6.64
C GLU A 129 -13.35 -5.35 -5.39
N ARG A 130 -13.43 -6.11 -4.29
CA ARG A 130 -12.83 -5.75 -3.01
C ARG A 130 -11.85 -6.82 -2.56
N VAL A 131 -10.64 -6.39 -2.23
CA VAL A 131 -9.59 -7.26 -1.68
C VAL A 131 -9.44 -6.96 -0.21
N HIS A 132 -9.52 -8.02 0.60
CA HIS A 132 -9.36 -7.97 2.06
C HIS A 132 -8.05 -8.62 2.45
N ILE A 133 -7.28 -7.96 3.31
CA ILE A 133 -5.98 -8.40 3.79
C ILE A 133 -6.01 -8.34 5.31
N LEU A 134 -5.75 -9.47 5.96
CA LEU A 134 -5.53 -9.56 7.41
C LEU A 134 -4.09 -9.97 7.65
N SER A 135 -3.40 -9.29 8.56
CA SER A 135 -2.02 -9.54 8.93
C SER A 135 -1.90 -9.59 10.44
N VAL A 136 -1.15 -10.58 10.93
CA VAL A 136 -0.88 -10.77 12.35
C VAL A 136 0.62 -10.93 12.51
N ALA A 137 1.21 -10.20 13.44
CA ALA A 137 2.63 -10.27 13.76
C ALA A 137 2.85 -10.38 15.26
N PHE A 138 3.88 -11.15 15.64
CA PHE A 138 4.32 -11.30 17.01
C PHE A 138 5.75 -10.75 17.14
N ASP A 139 6.03 -10.06 18.23
CA ASP A 139 7.33 -9.49 18.61
C ASP A 139 7.72 -10.12 19.96
N PHE A 140 8.95 -10.63 20.09
CA PHE A 140 9.42 -11.36 21.28
C PHE A 140 10.70 -10.71 21.83
#